data_AF-A0A8T3TQA6-F1
#
_entry.id   AF-A0A8T3TQA6-F1
#
_cell.length_a   1.000
_cell.length_b   1.000
_cell.length_c   1.000
_cell.angle_alpha   90.00
_cell.angle_beta   90.00
_cell.angle_gamma   90.00
#
_symmetry.space_group_name_H-M   'P 1'
#
loop_
_entity.id
_entity.type
_entity.pdbx_description
1 polymer ?
#
loop_
_entity_poly.entity_id
_entity_poly.type
_entity_poly.pdbx_seq_one_letter_code
_entity_poly.pdbx_strand_id
1 'polypeptide(L)'
;MALTYRAPGVILTEREHTVPLAHGAPDGRTITVFTREVAAPGGEDRPYLLFLQGGPGHEATRPTSPPSGWLKRALQDYRVLLLDQRGTGRSTPVGRKIPGETPQEQAEYLTHFRADSIVRDAELIRGELGVAQWSVLGQSFGGFTSMTYLSIAPEGLREAFITGGLSPVGRPVDDIYGATYVRLIKKNRAYFERYPGDRGRTRE
;
A
#
# COMPACT_ATOMS: atom_id res chain seq x y z
N MET A 1 -15.42 5.69 -15.35
CA MET A 1 -16.53 4.72 -15.54
C MET A 1 -16.17 3.43 -14.81
N ALA A 2 -17.14 2.77 -14.17
CA ALA A 2 -16.88 1.50 -13.50
C ALA A 2 -17.07 0.33 -14.46
N LEU A 3 -16.18 -0.66 -14.42
CA LEU A 3 -16.29 -1.91 -15.18
C LEU A 3 -16.53 -3.06 -14.20
N THR A 4 -17.70 -3.70 -14.27
CA THR A 4 -18.05 -4.85 -13.42
C THR A 4 -18.11 -6.12 -14.25
N TYR A 5 -17.46 -7.18 -13.78
CA TYR A 5 -17.44 -8.48 -14.44
C TYR A 5 -17.26 -9.63 -13.44
N ARG A 6 -17.62 -10.84 -13.86
CA ARG A 6 -17.48 -12.05 -13.04
C ARG A 6 -16.14 -12.73 -13.30
N ALA A 7 -15.49 -13.18 -12.24
CA ALA A 7 -14.33 -14.07 -12.29
C ALA A 7 -14.63 -15.32 -11.44
N PRO A 8 -13.84 -16.40 -11.54
CA PRO A 8 -14.09 -17.63 -10.77
C PRO A 8 -14.26 -17.35 -9.27
N GLY A 9 -15.46 -17.56 -8.74
CA GLY A 9 -15.79 -17.39 -7.33
C GLY A 9 -15.99 -15.94 -6.82
N VAL A 10 -15.88 -14.91 -7.67
CA VAL A 10 -16.01 -13.50 -7.27
C VAL A 10 -16.63 -12.61 -8.35
N ILE A 11 -17.11 -11.46 -7.91
CA ILE A 11 -17.47 -10.33 -8.77
C ILE A 11 -16.41 -9.26 -8.57
N LEU A 12 -15.90 -8.74 -9.68
CA LEU A 12 -14.87 -7.71 -9.71
C LEU A 12 -15.46 -6.42 -10.26
N THR A 13 -15.19 -5.30 -9.58
CA THR A 13 -15.54 -3.96 -10.06
C THR A 13 -14.30 -3.10 -10.08
N GLU A 14 -13.95 -2.62 -11.28
CA GLU A 14 -12.78 -1.77 -11.50
C GLU A 14 -13.19 -0.31 -11.65
N ARG A 15 -12.38 0.58 -11.06
CA ARG A 15 -12.58 2.02 -11.15
C ARG A 15 -11.23 2.72 -11.30
N GLU A 16 -11.27 3.84 -12.01
CA GLU A 16 -10.18 4.81 -12.08
C GLU A 16 -10.69 6.11 -11.49
N HIS A 17 -9.91 6.65 -10.57
CA HIS A 17 -10.19 7.85 -9.79
C HIS A 17 -9.18 8.93 -10.18
N THR A 18 -9.65 10.15 -10.39
CA THR A 18 -8.78 11.30 -10.66
C THR A 18 -8.51 12.00 -9.34
N VAL A 19 -7.25 12.01 -8.90
CA VAL A 19 -6.84 12.63 -7.63
C VAL A 19 -5.75 13.68 -7.88
N PRO A 20 -5.56 14.66 -6.99
CA PRO A 20 -4.46 15.61 -7.14
C PRO A 20 -3.11 14.90 -6.93
N LEU A 21 -2.11 15.28 -7.73
CA LEU A 21 -0.73 14.89 -7.50
C LEU A 21 -0.28 15.38 -6.13
N ALA A 22 -0.50 16.66 -5.84
CA ALA A 22 -0.21 17.28 -4.56
C ALA A 22 -1.51 17.64 -3.84
N HIS A 23 -1.81 16.96 -2.73
CA HIS A 23 -3.04 17.21 -1.95
C HIS A 23 -3.10 18.60 -1.31
N GLY A 24 -1.96 19.29 -1.17
CA GLY A 24 -1.92 20.70 -0.76
C GLY A 24 -2.25 21.70 -1.88
N ALA A 25 -2.40 21.23 -3.13
CA ALA A 25 -2.74 22.01 -4.30
C ALA A 25 -3.80 21.26 -5.14
N PRO A 26 -5.05 21.16 -4.64
CA PRO A 26 -6.08 20.29 -5.23
C PRO A 26 -6.47 20.67 -6.67
N ASP A 27 -6.35 21.94 -7.05
CA ASP A 27 -6.62 22.43 -8.41
C ASP A 27 -5.41 22.29 -9.36
N GLY A 28 -4.34 21.66 -8.89
CA GLY A 28 -3.10 21.48 -9.63
C GLY A 28 -3.11 20.26 -10.57
N ARG A 29 -1.92 19.76 -10.86
CA ARG A 29 -1.75 18.54 -11.67
C ARG A 29 -2.44 17.35 -11.01
N THR A 30 -3.15 16.55 -11.80
CA THR A 30 -3.81 15.32 -11.33
C THR A 30 -3.08 14.06 -11.77
N ILE A 31 -3.36 12.96 -11.09
CA ILE A 31 -2.96 11.60 -11.43
C ILE A 31 -4.18 10.67 -11.37
N THR A 32 -4.04 9.49 -11.96
CA THR A 32 -5.03 8.42 -11.88
C THR A 32 -4.67 7.47 -10.74
N VAL A 33 -5.66 7.09 -9.95
CA VAL A 33 -5.57 6.00 -8.97
C VAL A 33 -6.59 4.92 -9.33
N PHE A 34 -6.12 3.69 -9.47
CA PHE A 34 -6.91 2.52 -9.81
C PHE A 34 -7.33 1.74 -8.56
N THR A 35 -8.59 1.34 -8.53
CA THR A 35 -9.10 0.38 -7.54
C THR A 35 -9.78 -0.80 -8.21
N ARG A 36 -9.68 -1.96 -7.57
CA ARG A 36 -10.46 -3.15 -7.89
C ARG A 36 -11.16 -3.65 -6.64
N GLU A 37 -12.47 -3.54 -6.64
CA GLU A 37 -13.31 -4.19 -5.65
C GLU A 37 -13.43 -5.69 -5.97
N VAL A 38 -13.39 -6.50 -4.93
CA VAL A 38 -13.61 -7.94 -4.95
C VAL A 38 -14.74 -8.27 -3.99
N ALA A 39 -15.82 -8.83 -4.49
CA ALA A 39 -16.95 -9.30 -3.70
C ALA A 39 -17.22 -10.78 -3.96
N ALA A 40 -17.63 -11.52 -2.93
CA ALA A 40 -18.26 -12.82 -3.14
C ALA A 40 -19.66 -12.61 -3.74
N PRO A 41 -20.21 -13.57 -4.52
CA PRO A 41 -21.59 -13.49 -4.95
C PRO A 41 -22.56 -13.37 -3.76
N GLY A 42 -23.45 -12.36 -3.78
CA GLY A 42 -24.33 -12.02 -2.66
C GLY A 42 -23.64 -11.28 -1.51
N GLY A 43 -22.39 -10.87 -1.69
CA GLY A 43 -21.57 -10.13 -0.73
C GLY A 43 -21.26 -8.70 -1.17
N GLU A 44 -21.86 -8.22 -2.26
CA GLU A 44 -21.62 -6.90 -2.85
C GLU A 44 -21.99 -5.75 -1.92
N ASP A 45 -22.90 -5.95 -0.94
CA ASP A 45 -23.32 -4.93 0.03
C ASP A 45 -22.56 -5.01 1.37
N ARG A 46 -21.59 -5.92 1.49
CA ARG A 46 -20.76 -6.05 2.71
C ARG A 46 -19.94 -4.78 2.97
N PRO A 47 -19.52 -4.52 4.22
CA PRO A 47 -18.63 -3.41 4.51
C PRO A 47 -17.30 -3.53 3.73
N TYR A 48 -16.70 -2.39 3.41
CA TYR A 48 -15.41 -2.37 2.72
C TYR A 48 -14.26 -2.74 3.66
N LEU A 49 -13.35 -3.56 3.14
CA LEU A 49 -12.00 -3.74 3.62
C LEU A 49 -11.02 -3.18 2.58
N LEU A 50 -10.41 -2.03 2.85
CA LEU A 50 -9.34 -1.49 2.01
C LEU A 50 -8.05 -2.26 2.28
N PHE A 51 -7.49 -2.85 1.22
CA PHE A 51 -6.22 -3.54 1.29
C PHE A 51 -5.07 -2.59 0.92
N LEU A 52 -4.15 -2.39 1.86
CA LEU A 52 -2.95 -1.58 1.70
C LEU A 52 -1.74 -2.50 1.46
N GLN A 53 -1.28 -2.49 0.21
CA GLN A 53 -0.25 -3.39 -0.28
C GLN A 53 1.15 -3.05 0.25
N GLY A 54 1.94 -4.09 0.52
CA GLY A 54 3.35 -3.97 0.91
C GLY A 54 4.30 -3.68 -0.25
N GLY A 55 5.60 -3.88 -0.01
CA GLY A 55 6.68 -3.45 -0.90
C GLY A 55 7.55 -2.39 -0.23
N PRO A 56 7.41 -1.08 -0.52
CA PRO A 56 6.47 -0.39 -1.45
C PRO A 56 6.73 -0.70 -2.93
N GLY A 57 6.01 -0.04 -3.84
CA GLY A 57 6.30 -0.05 -5.29
C GLY A 57 5.64 -1.17 -6.09
N HIS A 58 4.70 -1.91 -5.50
CA HIS A 58 3.95 -2.98 -6.18
C HIS A 58 2.46 -2.65 -6.21
N GLU A 59 1.79 -3.06 -7.29
CA GLU A 59 0.34 -3.05 -7.39
C GLU A 59 -0.31 -4.01 -6.40
N ALA A 60 -1.61 -3.78 -6.11
CA ALA A 60 -2.38 -4.75 -5.36
C ALA A 60 -2.53 -6.05 -6.16
N THR A 61 -2.75 -7.17 -5.46
CA THR A 61 -2.93 -8.48 -6.09
C THR A 61 -4.02 -8.47 -7.17
N ARG A 62 -3.87 -9.32 -8.19
CA ARG A 62 -4.83 -9.47 -9.29
C ARG A 62 -5.48 -10.84 -9.21
N PRO A 63 -6.57 -11.02 -8.45
CA PRO A 63 -7.20 -12.33 -8.33
C PRO A 63 -7.83 -12.74 -9.67
N THR A 64 -7.23 -13.72 -10.34
CA THR A 64 -7.74 -14.35 -11.58
C THR A 64 -8.19 -15.80 -11.37
N SER A 65 -7.98 -16.34 -10.17
CA SER A 65 -8.38 -17.68 -9.72
C SER A 65 -9.33 -17.58 -8.52
N PRO A 66 -10.06 -18.66 -8.16
CA PRO A 66 -10.89 -18.67 -6.97
C PRO A 66 -10.14 -18.17 -5.72
N PRO A 67 -10.74 -17.30 -4.90
CA PRO A 67 -10.08 -16.76 -3.72
C PRO A 67 -9.54 -17.86 -2.79
N SER A 68 -8.33 -17.64 -2.29
CA SER A 68 -7.66 -18.51 -1.33
C SER A 68 -7.05 -17.68 -0.20
N GLY A 69 -6.53 -18.36 0.84
CA GLY A 69 -5.84 -17.72 1.96
C GLY A 69 -6.63 -16.59 2.63
N TRP A 70 -5.97 -15.46 2.87
CA TRP A 70 -6.54 -14.30 3.55
C TRP A 70 -7.73 -13.70 2.78
N LEU A 71 -7.67 -13.65 1.44
CA LEU A 71 -8.73 -13.06 0.63
C LEU A 71 -10.02 -13.88 0.75
N LYS A 72 -9.92 -15.21 0.71
CA LYS A 72 -11.08 -16.10 0.95
C LYS A 72 -11.74 -15.85 2.30
N ARG A 73 -10.93 -15.66 3.35
CA ARG A 73 -11.45 -15.38 4.70
C ARG A 73 -12.10 -13.99 4.75
N ALA A 74 -11.41 -12.96 4.28
CA ALA A 74 -11.91 -11.58 4.28
C ALA A 74 -13.24 -11.45 3.55
N LEU A 75 -13.39 -12.13 2.41
CA LEU A 75 -14.62 -12.09 1.62
C LEU A 75 -15.85 -12.69 2.31
N GLN A 76 -15.71 -13.36 3.45
CA GLN A 76 -16.87 -13.82 4.23
C GLN A 76 -17.55 -12.67 4.98
N ASP A 77 -16.79 -11.64 5.38
CA ASP A 77 -17.28 -10.54 6.22
C ASP A 77 -17.27 -9.19 5.48
N TYR A 78 -16.45 -9.06 4.43
CA TYR A 78 -16.22 -7.82 3.70
C TYR A 78 -16.36 -7.99 2.18
N ARG A 79 -16.53 -6.87 1.48
CA ARG A 79 -16.04 -6.70 0.12
C ARG A 79 -14.68 -6.01 0.18
N VAL A 80 -13.70 -6.49 -0.58
CA VAL A 80 -12.31 -6.03 -0.46
C VAL A 80 -12.03 -5.02 -1.57
N LEU A 81 -11.55 -3.82 -1.19
CA LEU A 81 -11.07 -2.83 -2.14
C LEU A 81 -9.56 -2.96 -2.28
N LEU A 82 -9.11 -3.46 -3.42
CA LEU A 82 -7.70 -3.56 -3.78
C LEU A 82 -7.27 -2.23 -4.39
N LEU A 83 -6.40 -1.49 -3.68
CA LEU A 83 -5.89 -0.20 -4.12
C LEU A 83 -4.51 -0.36 -4.73
N ASP A 84 -4.37 0.02 -6.00
CA ASP A 84 -3.05 0.35 -6.53
C ASP A 84 -2.66 1.69 -5.94
N GLN A 85 -1.73 1.67 -4.98
CA GLN A 85 -1.24 2.90 -4.36
C GLN A 85 -0.63 3.80 -5.45
N ARG A 86 -0.78 5.13 -5.34
CA ARG A 86 -0.21 6.08 -6.31
C ARG A 86 1.24 5.71 -6.68
N GLY A 87 1.55 5.73 -7.97
CA GLY A 87 2.85 5.36 -8.50
C GLY A 87 3.06 3.86 -8.74
N THR A 88 2.05 3.02 -8.51
CA THR A 88 2.13 1.56 -8.70
C THR A 88 1.05 1.05 -9.65
N GLY A 89 1.32 -0.08 -10.33
CA GLY A 89 0.33 -0.73 -11.18
C GLY A 89 -0.30 0.18 -12.23
N ARG A 90 -1.63 0.30 -12.16
CA ARG A 90 -2.44 1.16 -13.04
C ARG A 90 -2.60 2.58 -12.50
N SER A 91 -2.08 2.88 -11.31
CA SER A 91 -2.18 4.20 -10.67
C SER A 91 -1.00 5.10 -11.04
N THR A 92 -1.02 5.64 -12.26
CA THR A 92 0.03 6.53 -12.80
C THR A 92 1.44 6.07 -12.39
N PRO A 93 1.89 4.90 -12.89
CA PRO A 93 3.08 4.24 -12.36
C PRO A 93 4.35 5.06 -12.54
N VAL A 94 5.20 5.06 -11.51
CA VAL A 94 6.53 5.67 -11.58
C VAL A 94 7.51 4.64 -12.15
N GLY A 95 7.98 4.90 -13.37
CA GLY A 95 8.95 4.06 -14.07
C GLY A 95 10.34 4.67 -14.14
N ARG A 96 11.17 4.18 -15.07
CA ARG A 96 12.54 4.68 -15.30
C ARG A 96 12.61 6.15 -15.70
N LYS A 97 11.55 6.68 -16.34
CA LYS A 97 11.44 8.09 -16.70
C LYS A 97 10.53 8.76 -15.66
N ILE A 98 11.17 9.48 -14.74
CA ILE A 98 10.46 10.27 -13.72
C ILE A 98 10.14 11.64 -14.35
N PRO A 99 8.90 12.15 -14.23
CA PRO A 99 8.57 13.51 -14.66
C PRO A 99 9.44 14.58 -14.01
N GLY A 100 9.88 15.55 -14.81
CA GLY A 100 10.83 16.60 -14.41
C GLY A 100 12.03 16.65 -15.36
N GLU A 101 12.47 17.85 -15.71
CA GLU A 101 13.64 18.11 -16.56
C GLU A 101 14.94 18.01 -15.77
N THR A 102 14.89 18.35 -14.48
CA THR A 102 16.05 18.32 -13.58
C THR A 102 15.95 17.23 -12.50
N PRO A 103 17.07 16.74 -11.93
CA PRO A 103 17.03 15.83 -10.79
C PRO A 103 16.25 16.37 -9.59
N GLN A 104 16.25 17.69 -9.39
CA GLN A 104 15.52 18.37 -8.33
C GLN A 104 14.01 18.27 -8.55
N GLU A 105 13.54 18.55 -9.77
CA GLU A 105 12.12 18.41 -10.13
C GLU A 105 11.66 16.95 -10.05
N GLN A 106 12.50 16.01 -10.47
CA GLN A 106 12.20 14.58 -10.33
C GLN A 106 12.11 14.16 -8.87
N ALA A 107 13.01 14.64 -8.01
CA ALA A 107 12.96 14.39 -6.58
C ALA A 107 11.70 14.99 -5.94
N GLU A 108 11.36 16.24 -6.29
CA GLU A 108 10.14 16.91 -5.85
C GLU A 108 8.89 16.12 -6.25
N TYR A 109 8.81 15.69 -7.51
CA TYR A 109 7.71 14.85 -8.00
C TYR A 109 7.55 13.58 -7.16
N LEU A 110 8.64 12.90 -6.82
CA LEU A 110 8.62 11.68 -6.00
C LEU A 110 8.15 11.93 -4.56
N THR A 111 8.31 13.15 -4.02
CA THR A 111 7.81 13.46 -2.66
C THR A 111 6.30 13.33 -2.56
N HIS A 112 5.57 13.43 -3.67
CA HIS A 112 4.12 13.28 -3.69
C HIS A 112 3.64 11.83 -3.59
N PHE A 113 4.53 10.83 -3.61
CA PHE A 113 4.19 9.39 -3.62
C PHE A 113 4.31 8.71 -2.24
N ARG A 114 4.25 9.50 -1.18
CA ARG A 114 4.42 9.05 0.21
C ARG A 114 3.13 8.48 0.82
N ALA A 115 3.28 7.82 1.97
CA ALA A 115 2.17 7.19 2.70
C ALA A 115 1.04 8.18 3.05
N ASP A 116 1.37 9.43 3.39
CA ASP A 116 0.38 10.46 3.69
C ASP A 116 -0.45 10.85 2.46
N SER A 117 0.17 10.87 1.27
CA SER A 117 -0.56 11.07 0.02
C SER A 117 -1.42 9.85 -0.36
N ILE A 118 -0.95 8.63 -0.10
CA ILE A 118 -1.74 7.39 -0.29
C ILE A 118 -2.99 7.40 0.59
N VAL A 119 -2.86 7.83 1.85
CA VAL A 119 -4.00 7.95 2.78
C VAL A 119 -5.01 8.97 2.28
N ARG A 120 -4.55 10.13 1.79
CA ARG A 120 -5.46 11.15 1.26
C ARG A 120 -6.16 10.70 -0.03
N ASP A 121 -5.51 9.90 -0.87
CA ASP A 121 -6.21 9.25 -2.00
C ASP A 121 -7.31 8.32 -1.51
N ALA A 122 -7.00 7.51 -0.51
CA ALA A 122 -7.97 6.61 0.09
C ALA A 122 -9.18 7.39 0.64
N GLU A 123 -8.96 8.50 1.35
CA GLU A 123 -10.06 9.33 1.86
C GLU A 123 -10.91 9.98 0.75
N LEU A 124 -10.29 10.48 -0.33
CA LEU A 124 -11.04 10.99 -1.49
C LEU A 124 -11.90 9.88 -2.10
N ILE A 125 -11.31 8.72 -2.34
CA ILE A 125 -11.99 7.55 -2.92
C ILE A 125 -13.12 7.07 -1.99
N ARG A 126 -12.91 7.08 -0.68
CA ARG A 126 -13.93 6.74 0.33
C ARG A 126 -15.15 7.64 0.19
N GLY A 127 -14.93 8.95 0.06
CA GLY A 127 -15.97 9.95 -0.16
C GLY A 127 -16.70 9.73 -1.49
N GLU A 128 -15.98 9.49 -2.58
CA GLU A 128 -16.56 9.20 -3.90
C GLU A 128 -17.45 7.94 -3.91
N LEU A 129 -17.07 6.93 -3.13
CA LEU A 129 -17.85 5.69 -2.97
C LEU A 129 -19.02 5.84 -1.98
N GLY A 130 -19.18 6.99 -1.32
CA GLY A 130 -20.24 7.24 -0.35
C GLY A 130 -20.09 6.40 0.93
N VAL A 131 -18.86 6.02 1.29
CA VAL A 131 -18.57 5.12 2.42
C VAL A 131 -18.30 5.94 3.68
N ALA A 132 -19.12 5.78 4.72
CA ALA A 132 -18.93 6.51 5.97
C ALA A 132 -17.60 6.15 6.66
N GLN A 133 -17.34 4.85 6.82
CA GLN A 133 -16.09 4.30 7.35
C GLN A 133 -15.80 2.95 6.68
N TRP A 134 -14.52 2.60 6.59
CA TRP A 134 -14.10 1.26 6.17
C TRP A 134 -13.08 0.65 7.13
N SER A 135 -12.84 -0.65 6.97
CA SER A 135 -11.74 -1.34 7.66
C SER A 135 -10.51 -1.33 6.78
N VAL A 136 -9.30 -1.36 7.36
CA VAL A 136 -8.05 -1.47 6.59
C VAL A 136 -7.30 -2.75 6.95
N LEU A 137 -6.69 -3.37 5.94
CA LEU A 137 -5.71 -4.45 6.11
C LEU A 137 -4.40 -4.03 5.46
N GLY A 138 -3.40 -3.72 6.28
CA GLY A 138 -2.06 -3.35 5.85
C GLY A 138 -1.07 -4.50 5.92
N GLN A 139 -0.31 -4.73 4.85
CA GLN A 139 0.75 -5.73 4.80
C GLN A 139 2.11 -5.06 4.58
N SER A 140 3.12 -5.39 5.39
CA SER A 140 4.48 -4.81 5.27
C SER A 140 4.45 -3.27 5.16
N PHE A 141 4.89 -2.66 4.06
CA PHE A 141 4.77 -1.21 3.86
C PHE A 141 3.34 -0.68 4.06
N GLY A 142 2.31 -1.44 3.68
CA GLY A 142 0.91 -1.09 3.94
C GLY A 142 0.56 -1.02 5.43
N GLY A 143 1.31 -1.68 6.31
CA GLY A 143 1.24 -1.46 7.75
C GLY A 143 1.71 -0.07 8.17
N PHE A 144 2.80 0.45 7.57
CA PHE A 144 3.24 1.83 7.80
C PHE A 144 2.22 2.83 7.24
N THR A 145 1.61 2.53 6.10
CA THR A 145 0.48 3.30 5.56
C THR A 145 -0.72 3.27 6.51
N SER A 146 -1.04 2.12 7.12
CA SER A 146 -2.11 2.00 8.12
C SER A 146 -1.86 2.86 9.35
N MET A 147 -0.61 2.91 9.85
CA MET A 147 -0.22 3.78 10.96
C MET A 147 -0.32 5.27 10.60
N THR A 148 0.06 5.62 9.37
CA THR A 148 -0.14 6.99 8.85
C THR A 148 -1.63 7.33 8.82
N TYR A 149 -2.48 6.41 8.37
CA TYR A 149 -3.92 6.60 8.29
C TYR A 149 -4.54 6.87 9.65
N LEU A 150 -4.21 6.03 10.65
CA LEU A 150 -4.61 6.22 12.04
C LEU A 150 -4.14 7.57 12.62
N SER A 151 -3.08 8.16 12.08
CA SER A 151 -2.52 9.42 12.58
C SER A 151 -3.17 10.66 11.97
N ILE A 152 -3.61 10.60 10.71
CA ILE A 152 -4.05 11.80 9.97
C ILE A 152 -5.51 11.80 9.52
N ALA A 153 -6.16 10.63 9.47
CA ALA A 153 -7.58 10.51 9.10
C ALA A 153 -8.26 9.31 9.82
N PRO A 154 -8.13 9.16 11.15
CA PRO A 154 -8.72 8.03 11.89
C PRO A 154 -10.25 7.96 11.81
N GLU A 155 -10.92 9.08 11.58
CA GLU A 155 -12.38 9.19 11.47
C GLU A 155 -12.96 8.36 10.31
N GLY A 156 -12.19 8.15 9.24
CA GLY A 156 -12.57 7.30 8.11
C GLY A 156 -12.46 5.79 8.39
N LEU A 157 -11.91 5.40 9.56
CA LEU A 157 -11.58 4.02 9.89
C LEU A 157 -12.54 3.44 10.93
N ARG A 158 -13.05 2.23 10.64
CA ARG A 158 -13.73 1.39 11.62
C ARG A 158 -12.75 0.59 12.47
N GLU A 159 -11.76 -0.01 11.81
CA GLU A 159 -10.74 -0.87 12.43
C GLU A 159 -9.53 -1.03 11.49
N ALA A 160 -8.37 -1.39 12.05
CA ALA A 160 -7.13 -1.57 11.32
C ALA A 160 -6.45 -2.90 11.67
N PHE A 161 -6.26 -3.75 10.66
CA PHE A 161 -5.52 -5.01 10.74
C PHE A 161 -4.13 -4.82 10.14
N ILE A 162 -3.07 -5.18 10.88
CA ILE A 162 -1.68 -4.98 10.44
C ILE A 162 -0.95 -6.32 10.40
N THR A 163 -0.45 -6.67 9.22
CA THR A 163 0.31 -7.90 8.93
C THR A 163 1.75 -7.55 8.55
N GLY A 164 2.47 -7.00 9.53
CA GLY A 164 3.81 -6.43 9.37
C GLY A 164 3.80 -4.92 9.05
N GLY A 165 4.92 -4.24 9.30
CA GLY A 165 5.03 -2.78 9.16
C GLY A 165 4.42 -1.97 10.31
N LEU A 166 4.41 -2.53 11.51
CA LEU A 166 4.02 -1.78 12.70
C LEU A 166 5.20 -0.94 13.20
N SER A 167 5.11 0.39 13.05
CA SER A 167 6.08 1.30 13.65
C SER A 167 6.01 1.24 15.18
N PRO A 168 7.14 1.29 15.89
CA PRO A 168 7.11 1.39 17.34
C PRO A 168 6.49 2.72 17.75
N VAL A 169 5.63 2.67 18.76
CA VAL A 169 5.03 3.86 19.36
C VAL A 169 5.96 4.34 20.48
N GLY A 170 6.32 5.63 20.46
CA GLY A 170 7.12 6.25 21.51
C GLY A 170 8.60 5.84 21.55
N ARG A 171 9.13 5.18 20.50
CA ARG A 171 10.57 4.88 20.39
C ARG A 171 11.16 5.55 19.16
N PRO A 172 12.27 6.29 19.28
CA PRO A 172 12.98 6.86 18.14
C PRO A 172 13.42 5.79 17.14
N VAL A 173 13.45 6.16 15.87
CA VAL A 173 13.88 5.24 14.81
C VAL A 173 15.35 4.83 14.96
N ASP A 174 16.19 5.71 15.52
CA ASP A 174 17.60 5.46 15.78
C ASP A 174 17.82 4.29 16.75
N ASP A 175 16.97 4.12 17.75
CA ASP A 175 17.02 2.99 18.68
C ASP A 175 16.77 1.66 17.94
N ILE A 176 15.83 1.67 17.00
CA ILE A 176 15.46 0.49 16.21
C ILE A 176 16.59 0.11 15.26
N TYR A 177 17.14 1.10 14.55
CA TYR A 177 18.27 0.87 13.65
C TYR A 177 19.52 0.45 14.43
N GLY A 178 19.83 1.12 15.55
CA GLY A 178 20.94 0.75 16.43
C GLY A 178 20.86 -0.70 16.89
N ALA A 179 19.70 -1.14 17.39
CA ALA A 179 19.48 -2.53 17.78
C ALA A 179 19.61 -3.51 16.59
N THR A 180 19.16 -3.09 15.41
CA THR A 180 19.26 -3.89 14.17
C THR A 180 20.71 -4.06 13.73
N TYR A 181 21.53 -3.00 13.76
CA TYR A 181 22.95 -3.05 13.43
C TYR A 181 23.73 -4.01 14.34
N VAL A 182 23.46 -3.99 15.64
CA VAL A 182 24.08 -4.93 16.59
C VAL A 182 23.79 -6.38 16.21
N ARG A 183 22.56 -6.69 15.81
CA ARG A 183 22.16 -8.04 15.35
C ARG A 183 22.80 -8.39 14.00
N LEU A 184 22.85 -7.43 13.07
CA LEU A 184 23.44 -7.60 11.76
C LEU A 184 24.93 -7.94 11.86
N ILE A 185 25.68 -7.22 12.71
CA ILE A 185 27.10 -7.49 12.97
C ILE A 185 27.30 -8.92 13.48
N LYS A 186 26.48 -9.36 14.45
CA LYS A 186 26.54 -10.74 14.99
C LYS A 186 26.27 -11.78 13.91
N LYS A 187 25.23 -11.58 13.08
CA LYS A 187 24.88 -12.49 11.98
C LYS A 187 25.97 -12.54 10.91
N ASN A 188 26.55 -11.40 10.54
CA ASN A 188 27.65 -11.34 9.58
C ASN A 188 28.89 -12.09 10.10
N ARG A 189 29.26 -11.91 11.38
CA ARG A 189 30.37 -12.66 11.98
C ARG A 189 30.14 -14.17 11.91
N ALA A 190 28.97 -14.63 12.37
CA ALA A 190 28.61 -16.05 12.35
C ALA A 190 28.58 -16.63 10.91
N TYR A 191 28.11 -15.84 9.93
CA TYR A 191 28.15 -16.22 8.52
C TYR A 191 29.58 -16.45 8.04
N PHE A 192 30.48 -15.49 8.27
CA PHE A 192 31.85 -15.60 7.79
C PHE A 192 32.73 -16.57 8.59
N GLU A 193 32.38 -16.88 9.84
CA GLU A 193 32.99 -18.00 10.57
C GLU A 193 32.62 -19.34 9.92
N ARG A 194 31.36 -19.48 9.46
CA ARG A 194 30.88 -20.67 8.76
C ARG A 194 31.40 -20.76 7.32
N TYR A 195 31.58 -19.62 6.65
CA TYR A 195 32.01 -19.51 5.25
C TYR A 195 33.18 -18.54 5.10
N PRO A 196 34.41 -18.92 5.52
CA PRO A 196 35.56 -18.00 5.53
C PRO A 196 35.95 -17.47 4.14
N GLY A 197 35.79 -18.29 3.09
CA GLY A 197 36.11 -17.93 1.70
C GLY A 197 35.22 -16.82 1.11
N ASP A 198 34.10 -16.49 1.75
CA ASP A 198 33.16 -15.49 1.25
C ASP A 198 33.59 -14.06 1.57
N ARG A 199 34.45 -13.88 2.57
CA ARG A 199 34.94 -12.53 2.95
C ARG A 199 35.64 -11.81 1.80
N GLY A 200 36.39 -12.54 0.97
CA GLY A 200 37.05 -11.98 -0.21
C GLY A 200 36.05 -11.52 -1.27
N ARG A 201 34.98 -12.31 -1.49
CA ARG A 201 33.97 -12.06 -2.52
C ARG A 201 33.03 -10.90 -2.22
N THR A 202 32.82 -10.57 -0.94
CA THR A 202 31.93 -9.46 -0.52
C THR A 202 32.61 -8.10 -0.43
N ARG A 203 33.91 -8.01 -0.73
CA ARG A 203 34.69 -6.76 -0.66
C ARG A 203 34.95 -6.12 -2.03
N GLU A 204 34.69 -6.84 -3.11
CA GLU A 204 34.70 -6.36 -4.50
C GLU A 204 33.34 -5.76 -4.87
#